data_AF-A0A2I0VHN2-F1
#
_entry.id   AF-A0A2I0VHN2-F1
#
_cell.length_a   1.000
_cell.length_b   1.000
_cell.length_c   1.000
_cell.angle_alpha   90.00
_cell.angle_beta   90.00
_cell.angle_gamma   90.00
#
_symmetry.space_group_name_H-M   'P 1'
#
loop_
_entity.id
_entity.type
_entity.pdbx_description
1 polymer ?
#
loop_
_entity_poly.entity_id
_entity_poly.type
_entity_poly.pdbx_seq_one_letter_code
_entity_poly.pdbx_strand_id
1 'polypeptide(L)'
;MVEDCSLVNKMTLQTELLDKVSNGDGSGYYDVLTRALEGLTIGLMRNHEGIVEYFQNRGVSAIFLLRRNLLRRWVSILANSHDREAKQLNGTHKAHVHSRHEADILARYKPLIDVNKLIVDFKQTSKWCADALHYFNGTRHIILYYEDLILNRTKLVDVLDFLRMPQRELKSRHVKIHTRPLSDQIENWDVVSQSLEGTEYESFLHSDHGK
;
A
#
# COMPACT_ATOMS: atom_id res chain seq x y z
N MET A 1 27.97 9.82 8.05
CA MET A 1 27.41 9.03 9.18
C MET A 1 26.19 9.79 9.68
N VAL A 2 25.03 9.72 9.05
CA VAL A 2 24.19 8.54 8.84
C VAL A 2 23.53 8.67 7.46
N GLU A 3 24.02 7.91 6.48
CA GLU A 3 23.35 7.67 5.20
C GLU A 3 22.74 6.28 5.29
N ASP A 4 21.46 6.17 5.62
CA ASP A 4 20.67 4.99 5.26
C ASP A 4 19.18 5.31 5.41
N CYS A 5 18.62 5.90 4.35
CA CYS A 5 17.20 6.19 4.26
C CYS A 5 16.69 5.51 3.00
N SER A 6 16.22 4.29 3.20
CA SER A 6 16.06 3.28 2.17
C SER A 6 14.69 2.61 2.45
N LEU A 7 13.56 3.25 2.17
CA LEU A 7 12.73 3.14 0.94
C LEU A 7 12.11 1.75 0.66
N VAL A 8 10.78 1.70 0.67
CA VAL A 8 9.86 0.99 -0.26
C VAL A 8 8.65 0.52 0.55
N ASN A 9 7.76 1.47 0.84
CA ASN A 9 6.36 1.18 1.07
C ASN A 9 5.73 0.98 -0.30
N LYS A 10 5.08 -0.16 -0.50
CA LYS A 10 4.36 -0.42 -1.73
C LYS A 10 2.90 -0.04 -1.61
N MET A 11 2.57 1.15 -2.12
CA MET A 11 1.25 1.40 -2.70
C MET A 11 1.07 0.47 -3.93
N THR A 12 0.84 -0.82 -3.71
CA THR A 12 0.58 -1.81 -4.79
C THR A 12 -0.76 -1.59 -5.49
N LEU A 13 -1.40 -0.45 -5.26
CA LEU A 13 -2.59 -0.02 -6.00
C LEU A 13 -2.42 1.36 -6.63
N GLN A 14 -1.43 2.18 -6.26
CA GLN A 14 -1.12 3.39 -7.06
C GLN A 14 -0.36 3.04 -8.34
N THR A 15 0.67 2.20 -8.30
CA THR A 15 1.34 1.73 -9.53
C THR A 15 0.41 0.89 -10.38
N GLU A 16 -0.44 0.04 -9.79
CA GLU A 16 -1.45 -0.68 -10.58
C GLU A 16 -2.53 0.23 -11.17
N LEU A 17 -3.06 1.21 -10.42
CA LEU A 17 -4.02 2.17 -10.96
C LEU A 17 -3.36 3.03 -12.05
N LEU A 18 -2.12 3.48 -11.85
CA LEU A 18 -1.37 4.28 -12.81
C LEU A 18 -1.01 3.45 -14.07
N ASP A 19 -0.52 2.21 -13.93
CA ASP A 19 -0.27 1.29 -15.06
C ASP A 19 -1.57 0.95 -15.81
N LYS A 20 -2.68 0.76 -15.09
CA LYS A 20 -4.02 0.56 -15.67
C LYS A 20 -4.52 1.80 -16.42
N VAL A 21 -4.18 2.99 -15.92
CA VAL A 21 -4.56 4.30 -16.48
C VAL A 21 -3.69 4.70 -17.68
N SER A 22 -2.43 4.25 -17.75
CA SER A 22 -1.41 4.76 -18.70
C SER A 22 -1.42 4.22 -20.14
N ASN A 23 -2.45 3.46 -20.57
CA ASN A 23 -2.59 3.08 -21.99
C ASN A 23 -3.11 4.25 -22.85
N GLY A 24 -2.37 5.37 -22.88
CA GLY A 24 -2.69 6.56 -23.65
C GLY A 24 -1.74 7.70 -23.30
N ASP A 25 -0.67 7.79 -24.09
CA ASP A 25 0.19 8.95 -24.38
C ASP A 25 0.26 10.09 -23.34
N GLY A 26 1.43 10.29 -22.72
CA GLY A 26 1.63 11.43 -21.81
C GLY A 26 2.84 11.30 -20.88
N SER A 27 4.04 11.43 -21.45
CA SER A 27 5.36 11.42 -20.78
C SER A 27 5.63 12.58 -19.79
N GLY A 28 4.60 13.16 -19.16
CA GLY A 28 4.73 14.38 -18.33
C GLY A 28 4.12 14.32 -16.93
N TYR A 29 3.38 13.27 -16.56
CA TYR A 29 2.69 13.17 -15.26
C TYR A 29 3.35 12.21 -14.25
N TYR A 30 4.44 11.53 -14.65
CA TYR A 30 5.05 10.46 -13.87
C TYR A 30 5.90 10.92 -12.67
N ASP A 31 6.23 12.21 -12.57
CA ASP A 31 7.38 12.63 -11.76
C ASP A 31 7.07 13.03 -10.31
N VAL A 32 5.79 13.06 -9.88
CA VAL A 32 5.43 13.61 -8.56
C VAL A 32 4.89 12.57 -7.56
N LEU A 33 4.45 11.39 -7.98
CA LEU A 33 3.62 10.52 -7.12
C LEU A 33 4.25 9.18 -6.67
N THR A 34 5.51 8.86 -7.00
CA THR A 34 6.04 7.51 -6.71
C THR A 34 7.39 7.47 -5.98
N ARG A 35 7.86 8.56 -5.37
CA ARG A 35 9.10 8.53 -4.58
C ARG A 35 8.85 8.76 -3.08
N ALA A 36 9.08 7.70 -2.30
CA ALA A 36 9.40 7.71 -0.87
C ALA A 36 8.30 7.55 0.20
N LEU A 37 7.41 6.56 0.17
CA LEU A 37 6.28 6.40 1.13
C LEU A 37 6.53 6.18 2.65
N GLU A 38 7.72 6.42 3.18
CA GLU A 38 7.87 6.76 4.61
C GLU A 38 8.18 8.26 4.74
N GLY A 39 9.15 8.77 3.97
CA GLY A 39 9.44 10.20 3.85
C GLY A 39 8.39 11.05 3.12
N LEU A 40 7.53 10.44 2.30
CA LEU A 40 6.46 11.08 1.54
C LEU A 40 5.21 11.14 2.39
N THR A 41 4.90 10.10 3.18
CA THR A 41 3.83 10.19 4.18
C THR A 41 4.25 11.19 5.26
N ILE A 42 5.44 11.03 5.86
CA ILE A 42 5.96 11.98 6.85
C ILE A 42 6.14 13.38 6.27
N GLY A 43 6.64 13.52 5.04
CA GLY A 43 6.84 14.80 4.37
C GLY A 43 5.53 15.47 3.99
N LEU A 44 4.53 14.70 3.57
CA LEU A 44 3.17 15.16 3.31
C LEU A 44 2.50 15.60 4.61
N MET A 45 2.71 14.88 5.71
CA MET A 45 2.23 15.28 7.03
C MET A 45 2.94 16.54 7.55
N ARG A 46 4.26 16.68 7.34
CA ARG A 46 5.06 17.83 7.82
C ARG A 46 4.79 19.12 7.04
N ASN A 47 4.54 19.03 5.74
CA ASN A 47 4.34 20.17 4.86
C ASN A 47 2.90 20.22 4.29
N HIS A 48 1.92 19.71 5.04
CA HIS A 48 0.56 19.52 4.56
C HIS A 48 -0.08 20.83 4.06
N GLU A 49 0.13 21.95 4.76
CA GLU A 49 -0.44 23.26 4.39
C GLU A 49 -0.05 23.69 2.96
N GLY A 50 1.25 23.69 2.66
CA GLY A 50 1.74 24.07 1.33
C GLY A 50 1.33 23.09 0.23
N ILE A 51 1.18 21.81 0.56
CA ILE A 51 0.70 20.79 -0.40
C ILE A 51 -0.79 20.98 -0.67
N VAL A 52 -1.60 21.25 0.35
CA VAL A 52 -3.03 21.53 0.22
C VAL A 52 -3.25 22.77 -0.64
N GLU A 53 -2.52 23.85 -0.36
CA GLU A 53 -2.55 25.07 -1.18
C GLU A 53 -2.17 24.77 -2.64
N TYR A 54 -1.09 24.02 -2.87
CA TYR A 54 -0.70 23.61 -4.21
C TYR A 54 -1.80 22.81 -4.92
N PHE A 55 -2.44 21.86 -4.21
CA PHE A 55 -3.49 21.00 -4.76
C PHE A 55 -4.71 21.83 -5.17
N GLN A 56 -5.11 22.78 -4.34
CA GLN A 56 -6.22 23.68 -4.62
C GLN A 56 -5.91 24.61 -5.79
N ASN A 57 -4.75 25.27 -5.78
CA ASN A 57 -4.35 26.24 -6.81
C ASN A 57 -4.11 25.59 -8.18
N ARG A 58 -3.68 24.33 -8.22
CA ARG A 58 -3.40 23.61 -9.47
C ARG A 58 -4.50 22.62 -9.87
N GLY A 59 -5.57 22.52 -9.10
CA GLY A 59 -6.66 21.57 -9.36
C GLY A 59 -6.22 20.10 -9.31
N VAL A 60 -5.20 19.78 -8.51
CA VAL A 60 -4.69 18.41 -8.37
C VAL A 60 -5.76 17.55 -7.70
N SER A 61 -5.95 16.35 -8.25
CA SER A 61 -6.88 15.36 -7.72
C SER A 61 -6.09 14.30 -6.96
N ALA A 62 -6.44 14.09 -5.69
CA ALA A 62 -5.78 13.11 -4.83
C ALA A 62 -6.57 11.80 -4.76
N ILE A 63 -5.87 10.66 -4.75
CA ILE A 63 -6.46 9.34 -4.50
C ILE A 63 -5.82 8.78 -3.24
N PHE A 64 -6.60 8.72 -2.15
CA PHE A 64 -6.19 8.06 -0.93
C PHE A 64 -6.52 6.58 -1.04
N LEU A 65 -5.48 5.77 -1.17
CA LEU A 65 -5.61 4.32 -1.11
C LEU A 65 -5.15 3.83 0.26
N LEU A 66 -6.12 3.36 1.05
CA LEU A 66 -5.92 2.85 2.39
C LEU A 66 -6.05 1.33 2.42
N ARG A 67 -5.51 0.70 3.45
CA ARG A 67 -5.65 -0.75 3.69
C ARG A 67 -6.25 -0.94 5.07
N ARG A 68 -7.39 -1.64 5.15
CA ARG A 68 -8.08 -1.87 6.43
C ARG A 68 -7.31 -2.84 7.31
N ASN A 69 -6.76 -3.91 6.74
CA ASN A 69 -5.98 -4.88 7.51
C ASN A 69 -4.52 -4.43 7.63
N LEU A 70 -4.16 -3.81 8.76
CA LEU A 70 -2.81 -3.32 9.02
C LEU A 70 -1.80 -4.44 9.32
N LEU A 71 -2.23 -5.60 9.84
CA LEU A 71 -1.35 -6.76 10.01
C LEU A 71 -0.82 -7.28 8.67
N ARG A 72 -1.71 -7.45 7.68
CA ARG A 72 -1.33 -7.83 6.32
C ARG A 72 -0.50 -6.75 5.63
N ARG A 73 -0.74 -5.47 5.95
CA ARG A 73 0.14 -4.37 5.50
C ARG A 73 1.55 -4.58 6.05
N TRP A 74 1.68 -4.81 7.35
CA TRP A 74 2.96 -5.00 8.03
C TRP A 74 3.74 -6.20 7.48
N VAL A 75 3.09 -7.36 7.31
CA VAL A 75 3.70 -8.54 6.68
C VAL A 75 4.24 -8.20 5.28
N SER A 76 3.45 -7.48 4.48
CA SER A 76 3.87 -7.06 3.14
C SER A 76 5.05 -6.08 3.15
N ILE A 77 5.14 -5.20 4.16
CA ILE A 77 6.27 -4.28 4.32
C ILE A 77 7.54 -5.06 4.67
N LEU A 78 7.46 -5.97 5.63
CA LEU A 78 8.61 -6.77 6.07
C LEU A 78 9.11 -7.69 4.96
N ALA A 79 8.21 -8.38 4.24
CA ALA A 79 8.61 -9.23 3.12
C ALA A 79 9.27 -8.44 1.97
N ASN A 80 8.76 -7.24 1.69
CA ASN A 80 9.35 -6.38 0.68
C ASN A 80 10.73 -5.85 1.11
N SER A 81 10.88 -5.47 2.38
CA SER A 81 12.16 -5.05 2.96
C SER A 81 13.19 -6.18 2.91
N HIS A 82 12.79 -7.40 3.25
CA HIS A 82 13.65 -8.58 3.13
C HIS A 82 14.13 -8.80 1.69
N ASP A 83 13.23 -8.78 0.69
CA ASP A 83 13.63 -8.95 -0.70
C ASP A 83 14.56 -7.83 -1.20
N ARG A 84 14.49 -6.65 -0.61
CA ARG A 84 15.41 -5.56 -0.97
C ARG A 84 16.87 -5.92 -0.68
N GLU A 85 17.10 -6.57 0.46
CA GLU A 85 18.42 -7.01 0.90
C GLU A 85 18.80 -8.35 0.27
N ALA A 86 17.89 -9.33 0.35
CA ALA A 86 18.12 -10.70 -0.12
C ALA A 86 18.10 -10.82 -1.66
N LYS A 87 17.42 -9.90 -2.36
CA LYS A 87 17.29 -9.85 -3.82
C LYS A 87 16.93 -11.21 -4.41
N GLN A 88 15.81 -11.77 -3.92
CA GLN A 88 15.46 -13.18 -4.09
C GLN A 88 15.22 -13.59 -5.54
N LEU A 89 14.96 -12.62 -6.43
CA LEU A 89 14.76 -12.85 -7.85
C LEU A 89 15.98 -12.38 -8.65
N ASN A 90 16.88 -13.32 -8.95
CA ASN A 90 18.06 -13.11 -9.79
C ASN A 90 18.94 -11.92 -9.35
N GLY A 91 19.11 -11.72 -8.05
CA GLY A 91 19.93 -10.61 -7.53
C GLY A 91 19.31 -9.23 -7.77
N THR A 92 18.00 -9.17 -8.08
CA THR A 92 17.25 -7.92 -8.24
C THR A 92 16.10 -7.85 -7.24
N HIS A 93 15.95 -6.70 -6.58
CA HIS A 93 14.78 -6.42 -5.76
C HIS A 93 13.54 -6.29 -6.66
N LYS A 94 12.48 -7.02 -6.33
CA LYS A 94 11.22 -7.04 -7.07
C LYS A 94 10.05 -6.90 -6.13
N ALA A 95 9.60 -5.67 -6.01
CA ALA A 95 8.44 -5.39 -5.19
C ALA A 95 7.11 -5.84 -5.90
N HIS A 96 7.12 -6.09 -7.22
CA HIS A 96 5.99 -6.59 -8.03
C HIS A 96 6.53 -7.67 -8.96
N VAL A 97 5.66 -8.61 -9.33
CA VAL A 97 5.99 -9.76 -10.18
C VAL A 97 4.91 -9.97 -11.23
N HIS A 98 5.28 -10.59 -12.34
CA HIS A 98 4.38 -10.85 -13.47
C HIS A 98 4.06 -12.34 -13.64
N SER A 99 4.69 -13.20 -12.86
CA SER A 99 4.44 -14.64 -12.86
C SER A 99 4.09 -15.16 -11.46
N ARG A 100 3.30 -16.24 -11.42
CA ARG A 100 3.00 -16.95 -10.17
C ARG A 100 4.26 -17.56 -9.55
N HIS A 101 5.20 -18.04 -10.38
CA HIS A 101 6.44 -18.63 -9.90
C HIS A 101 7.29 -17.62 -9.10
N GLU A 102 7.48 -16.41 -9.63
CA GLU A 102 8.18 -15.34 -8.92
C GLU A 102 7.46 -14.92 -7.64
N ALA A 103 6.12 -14.83 -7.69
CA ALA A 103 5.29 -14.57 -6.51
C ALA A 103 5.51 -15.63 -5.42
N ASP A 104 5.54 -16.91 -5.80
CA ASP A 104 5.75 -18.01 -4.87
C ASP A 104 7.14 -17.98 -4.23
N ILE A 105 8.18 -17.55 -4.96
CA ILE A 105 9.53 -17.39 -4.40
C ILE A 105 9.54 -16.29 -3.34
N LEU A 106 8.99 -15.11 -3.66
CA LEU A 106 8.94 -13.98 -2.72
C LEU A 106 8.08 -14.30 -1.49
N ALA A 107 6.98 -15.01 -1.68
CA ALA A 107 6.07 -15.37 -0.60
C ALA A 107 6.64 -16.39 0.39
N ARG A 108 7.80 -17.01 0.12
CA ARG A 108 8.44 -17.99 1.03
C ARG A 108 8.97 -17.36 2.31
N TYR A 109 9.38 -16.09 2.25
CA TYR A 109 9.85 -15.40 3.43
C TYR A 109 8.69 -15.22 4.42
N LYS A 110 8.92 -15.61 5.67
CA LYS A 110 8.00 -15.39 6.78
C LYS A 110 8.71 -14.49 7.79
N PRO A 111 8.24 -13.24 8.02
CA PRO A 111 8.84 -12.40 9.03
C PRO A 111 8.59 -12.94 10.44
N LEU A 112 9.62 -12.80 11.28
CA LEU A 112 9.49 -12.78 12.73
C LEU A 112 9.02 -11.39 13.17
N ILE A 113 7.83 -11.28 13.75
CA ILE A 113 7.20 -10.01 14.10
C ILE A 113 7.44 -9.66 15.56
N ASP A 114 7.98 -8.47 15.80
CA ASP A 114 7.99 -7.81 17.10
C ASP A 114 6.62 -7.17 17.35
N VAL A 115 5.85 -7.76 18.27
CA VAL A 115 4.49 -7.34 18.61
C VAL A 115 4.46 -5.90 19.15
N ASN A 116 5.45 -5.48 19.93
CA ASN A 116 5.46 -4.13 20.49
C ASN A 116 5.60 -3.10 19.37
N LYS A 117 6.50 -3.35 18.41
CA LYS A 117 6.65 -2.49 17.23
C LYS A 117 5.41 -2.52 16.33
N LEU A 118 4.79 -3.69 16.18
CA LEU A 118 3.56 -3.86 15.41
C LEU A 118 2.43 -2.96 15.93
N ILE A 119 2.18 -2.98 17.25
CA ILE A 119 1.12 -2.17 17.87
C ILE A 119 1.42 -0.67 17.74
N VAL A 120 2.69 -0.28 17.90
CA VAL A 120 3.11 1.12 17.67
C VAL A 120 2.85 1.53 16.23
N ASP A 121 3.16 0.69 15.23
CA ASP A 121 2.88 0.98 13.83
C ASP A 121 1.37 1.08 13.54
N PHE A 122 0.54 0.20 14.11
CA PHE A 122 -0.90 0.26 13.91
C PHE A 122 -1.49 1.60 14.37
N LYS A 123 -1.10 2.04 15.56
CA LYS A 123 -1.53 3.33 16.11
C LYS A 123 -1.03 4.50 15.27
N GLN A 124 0.25 4.48 14.91
CA GLN A 124 0.86 5.56 14.13
C GLN A 124 0.26 5.68 12.73
N THR A 125 0.03 4.54 12.07
CA THR A 125 -0.58 4.48 10.74
C THR A 125 -2.02 4.96 10.79
N SER A 126 -2.81 4.48 11.75
CA SER A 126 -4.20 4.91 11.90
C SER A 126 -4.30 6.42 12.12
N LYS A 127 -3.42 6.97 12.96
CA LYS A 127 -3.30 8.42 13.17
C LYS A 127 -2.94 9.16 11.88
N TRP A 128 -1.91 8.73 11.16
CA TRP A 128 -1.53 9.36 9.89
C TRP A 128 -2.63 9.33 8.86
N CYS A 129 -3.39 8.23 8.76
CA CYS A 129 -4.55 8.16 7.88
C CYS A 129 -5.62 9.19 8.28
N ALA A 130 -5.96 9.28 9.58
CA ALA A 130 -6.94 10.25 10.07
C ALA A 130 -6.50 11.70 9.82
N ASP A 131 -5.25 12.02 10.17
CA ASP A 131 -4.67 13.35 10.01
C ASP A 131 -4.60 13.74 8.51
N ALA A 132 -4.19 12.82 7.63
CA ALA A 132 -4.16 13.08 6.18
C ALA A 132 -5.56 13.37 5.62
N LEU A 133 -6.58 12.60 6.02
CA LEU A 133 -7.96 12.88 5.61
C LEU A 133 -8.47 14.21 6.15
N HIS A 134 -8.06 14.57 7.37
CA HIS A 134 -8.39 15.86 7.96
C HIS A 134 -7.77 17.02 7.20
N TYR A 135 -6.45 16.99 6.96
CA TYR A 135 -5.72 18.08 6.29
C TYR A 135 -6.18 18.28 4.84
N PHE A 136 -6.52 17.20 4.14
CA PHE A 136 -6.87 17.25 2.71
C PHE A 136 -8.37 17.38 2.46
N ASN A 137 -9.19 17.59 3.50
CA ASN A 137 -10.65 17.63 3.37
C ASN A 137 -11.16 18.69 2.36
N GLY A 138 -10.46 19.81 2.23
CA GLY A 138 -10.75 20.91 1.31
C GLY A 138 -10.12 20.76 -0.07
N THR A 139 -9.48 19.63 -0.35
CA THR A 139 -8.92 19.32 -1.68
C THR A 139 -9.85 18.37 -2.45
N ARG A 140 -9.70 18.33 -3.77
CA ARG A 140 -10.42 17.35 -4.59
C ARG A 140 -9.79 15.96 -4.39
N HIS A 141 -10.46 15.10 -3.63
CA HIS A 141 -9.94 13.77 -3.34
C HIS A 141 -11.02 12.67 -3.36
N ILE A 142 -10.58 11.42 -3.55
CA ILE A 142 -11.37 10.21 -3.36
C ILE A 142 -10.65 9.27 -2.39
N ILE A 143 -11.41 8.56 -1.56
CA ILE A 143 -10.91 7.58 -0.60
C ILE A 143 -11.29 6.19 -1.08
N LEU A 144 -10.32 5.31 -1.17
CA LEU A 144 -10.47 3.92 -1.60
C LEU A 144 -9.80 3.02 -0.58
N TYR A 145 -10.43 1.88 -0.32
CA TYR A 145 -9.81 0.82 0.45
C TYR A 145 -9.39 -0.33 -0.47
N TYR A 146 -8.18 -0.84 -0.26
CA TYR A 146 -7.60 -1.97 -0.99
C TYR A 146 -8.56 -3.15 -1.05
N GLU A 147 -9.19 -3.46 0.08
CA GLU A 147 -10.13 -4.57 0.21
C GLU A 147 -11.36 -4.41 -0.70
N ASP A 148 -11.89 -3.18 -0.84
CA ASP A 148 -13.05 -2.90 -1.69
C ASP A 148 -12.70 -3.06 -3.17
N LEU A 149 -11.48 -2.68 -3.56
CA LEU A 149 -11.00 -2.80 -4.93
C LEU A 149 -10.74 -4.26 -5.36
N ILE A 150 -10.45 -5.14 -4.39
CA ILE A 150 -10.35 -6.58 -4.62
C ILE A 150 -11.72 -7.22 -4.72
N LEU A 151 -12.61 -6.90 -3.77
CA LEU A 151 -13.93 -7.53 -3.67
C LEU A 151 -14.88 -7.05 -4.76
N ASN A 152 -14.80 -5.76 -5.14
CA ASN A 152 -15.68 -5.15 -6.11
C ASN A 152 -14.88 -4.34 -7.14
N ARG A 153 -14.62 -4.95 -8.29
CA ARG A 153 -13.91 -4.28 -9.40
C ARG A 153 -14.67 -3.09 -10.00
N THR A 154 -15.99 -2.97 -9.80
CA THR A 154 -16.75 -1.81 -10.30
C THR A 154 -16.31 -0.53 -9.61
N LYS A 155 -15.68 -0.60 -8.43
CA LYS A 155 -15.09 0.56 -7.76
C LYS A 155 -13.99 1.25 -8.57
N LEU A 156 -13.39 0.58 -9.54
CA LEU A 156 -12.45 1.22 -10.47
C LEU A 156 -13.15 2.19 -11.44
N VAL A 157 -14.45 2.01 -11.70
CA VAL A 157 -15.26 2.93 -12.50
C VAL A 157 -15.38 4.27 -11.78
N ASP A 158 -15.69 4.25 -10.47
CA ASP A 158 -15.74 5.45 -9.62
C ASP A 158 -14.42 6.25 -9.71
N VAL A 159 -13.27 5.57 -9.84
CA VAL A 159 -11.95 6.22 -10.00
C VAL A 159 -11.79 6.84 -11.38
N LEU A 160 -12.21 6.16 -12.44
CA LEU A 160 -12.15 6.70 -13.81
C LEU A 160 -13.04 7.94 -13.94
N ASP A 161 -14.26 7.88 -13.40
CA ASP A 161 -15.19 9.01 -13.38
C ASP A 161 -14.62 10.17 -12.55
N PHE A 162 -14.05 9.87 -11.38
CA PHE A 162 -13.33 10.85 -10.57
C PHE A 162 -12.17 11.49 -11.35
N LEU A 163 -11.42 10.75 -12.13
CA LEU A 163 -10.34 11.31 -12.96
C LEU A 163 -10.82 11.94 -14.27
N ARG A 164 -12.13 11.91 -14.57
CA ARG A 164 -12.74 12.33 -15.84
C ARG A 164 -12.14 11.59 -17.04
N MET A 165 -11.84 10.31 -16.85
CA MET A 165 -11.31 9.43 -17.89
C MET A 165 -12.43 8.60 -18.53
N PRO A 166 -12.29 8.20 -19.81
CA PRO A 166 -13.21 7.26 -20.43
C PRO A 166 -13.27 5.95 -19.63
N GLN A 167 -14.49 5.49 -19.36
CA GLN A 167 -14.70 4.19 -18.72
C GLN A 167 -14.19 3.08 -19.65
N ARG A 168 -13.24 2.29 -19.15
CA ARG A 168 -12.67 1.15 -19.87
C ARG A 168 -12.24 0.08 -18.89
N GLU A 169 -12.17 -1.16 -19.38
CA GLU A 169 -11.68 -2.27 -18.58
C GLU A 169 -10.21 -2.05 -18.20
N LEU A 170 -9.92 -2.08 -16.90
CA LEU A 170 -8.57 -1.91 -16.36
C LEU A 170 -7.94 -3.28 -16.05
N LYS A 171 -6.80 -3.59 -16.68
CA LYS A 171 -6.07 -4.86 -16.50
C LYS A 171 -4.70 -4.63 -15.86
N SER A 172 -4.38 -5.42 -14.83
CA SER A 172 -3.03 -5.48 -14.25
C SER A 172 -2.30 -6.68 -14.83
N ARG A 173 -0.99 -6.53 -15.09
CA ARG A 173 -0.09 -7.67 -15.30
C ARG A 173 0.57 -8.12 -14.00
N HIS A 174 0.34 -7.43 -12.89
CA HIS A 174 0.90 -7.81 -11.60
C HIS A 174 0.15 -9.00 -11.00
N VAL A 175 0.93 -9.88 -10.39
CA VAL A 175 0.43 -11.03 -9.64
C VAL A 175 0.57 -10.72 -8.14
N LYS A 176 -0.50 -11.00 -7.39
CA LYS A 176 -0.48 -10.87 -5.92
C LYS A 176 0.50 -11.89 -5.34
N ILE A 177 1.47 -11.40 -4.56
CA ILE A 177 2.52 -12.23 -3.94
C ILE A 177 1.95 -13.00 -2.74
N HIS A 178 1.32 -12.28 -1.82
CA HIS A 178 0.84 -12.82 -0.55
C HIS A 178 -0.62 -13.28 -0.63
N THR A 179 -0.86 -14.53 -1.04
CA THR A 179 -2.21 -15.11 -1.21
C THR A 179 -2.61 -16.10 -0.12
N ARG A 180 -1.66 -16.60 0.67
CA ARG A 180 -1.89 -17.60 1.73
C ARG A 180 -2.57 -17.00 2.98
N PRO A 181 -3.09 -17.79 3.92
CA PRO A 181 -3.50 -17.31 5.25
C PRO A 181 -2.35 -16.61 5.99
N LEU A 182 -2.65 -15.73 6.95
CA LEU A 182 -1.62 -15.02 7.73
C LEU A 182 -0.75 -15.97 8.56
N SER A 183 -1.33 -17.06 9.07
CA SER A 183 -0.61 -18.12 9.79
C SER A 183 0.50 -18.77 8.97
N ASP A 184 0.31 -18.87 7.66
CA ASP A 184 1.31 -19.40 6.74
C ASP A 184 2.37 -18.37 6.35
N GLN A 185 2.16 -17.10 6.67
CA GLN A 185 3.01 -15.99 6.28
C GLN A 185 3.83 -15.39 7.42
N ILE A 186 3.53 -15.69 8.67
CA ILE A 186 4.22 -15.14 9.84
C ILE A 186 4.96 -16.28 10.54
N GLU A 187 6.22 -16.05 10.90
CA GLU A 187 7.05 -17.09 11.52
C GLU A 187 6.58 -17.42 12.95
N ASN A 188 6.35 -16.40 13.77
CA ASN A 188 5.84 -16.50 15.14
C ASN A 188 4.32 -16.24 15.21
N TRP A 189 3.55 -16.89 14.33
CA TRP A 189 2.09 -16.65 14.22
C TRP A 189 1.37 -16.73 15.56
N ASP A 190 1.58 -17.79 16.34
CA ASP A 190 0.85 -18.02 17.60
C ASP A 190 1.06 -16.88 18.61
N VAL A 191 2.27 -16.32 18.66
CA VAL A 191 2.60 -15.17 19.52
C VAL A 191 1.87 -13.92 19.03
N VAL A 192 1.84 -13.70 17.72
CA VAL A 192 1.17 -12.54 17.12
C VAL A 192 -0.35 -12.65 17.28
N SER A 193 -0.95 -13.80 17.00
CA SER A 193 -2.40 -13.99 17.13
C SER A 193 -2.85 -13.81 18.56
N GLN A 194 -2.19 -14.48 19.52
CA GLN A 194 -2.50 -14.36 20.93
C GLN A 194 -2.36 -12.91 21.44
N SER A 195 -1.41 -12.16 20.92
CA SER A 195 -1.20 -10.76 21.32
C SER A 195 -2.27 -9.80 20.78
N LEU A 196 -2.99 -10.18 19.72
CA LEU A 196 -4.04 -9.35 19.11
C LEU A 196 -5.45 -9.79 19.53
N GLU A 197 -5.62 -11.02 20.02
CA GLU A 197 -6.87 -11.51 20.60
C GLU A 197 -7.34 -10.62 21.76
N GLY A 198 -8.62 -10.28 21.79
CA GLY A 198 -9.22 -9.40 22.80
C GLY A 198 -8.84 -7.92 22.66
N THR A 199 -8.07 -7.54 21.64
CA THR A 199 -7.71 -6.15 21.36
C THR A 199 -8.59 -5.56 20.26
N GLU A 200 -8.55 -4.23 20.08
CA GLU A 200 -9.21 -3.55 18.95
C GLU A 200 -8.71 -4.02 17.57
N TYR A 201 -7.56 -4.70 17.52
CA TYR A 201 -6.93 -5.19 16.28
C TYR A 201 -7.25 -6.67 15.99
N GLU A 202 -8.04 -7.35 16.82
CA GLU A 202 -8.40 -8.78 16.64
C GLU A 202 -8.98 -9.07 15.25
N SER A 203 -9.78 -8.13 14.71
CA SER A 203 -10.37 -8.24 13.37
C SER A 203 -9.33 -8.40 12.24
N PHE A 204 -8.07 -8.04 12.47
CA PHE A 204 -6.99 -8.22 11.50
C PHE A 204 -6.54 -9.68 11.35
N LEU A 205 -6.88 -10.55 12.30
CA LEU A 205 -6.58 -11.98 12.26
C LEU A 205 -7.47 -12.73 11.25
N HIS A 206 -8.72 -12.27 11.06
CA HIS A 206 -9.77 -13.03 10.36
C HIS A 206 -10.10 -12.56 8.95
N SER A 207 -9.52 -11.44 8.49
CA SER A 207 -9.82 -10.88 7.17
C SER A 207 -9.02 -11.60 6.09
N ASP A 208 -9.50 -12.77 5.67
CA ASP A 208 -9.04 -13.48 4.47
C ASP A 208 -9.70 -12.89 3.21
N HIS A 209 -9.04 -11.90 2.62
CA HIS A 209 -9.41 -11.41 1.28
C HIS A 209 -8.74 -12.27 0.22
N GLY A 210 -9.31 -13.46 0.00
CA GLY A 210 -8.87 -14.41 -1.01
C GLY A 210 -9.74 -15.66 -1.07
N LYS A 211 -10.92 -15.54 -1.67
CA LYS A 211 -11.52 -16.63 -2.45
C LYS A 211 -11.50 -16.22 -3.91
#